data_AF-A0A928MYZ9-F1
#
_entry.id   AF-A0A928MYZ9-F1
#
_cell.length_a   1.000
_cell.length_b   1.000
_cell.length_c   1.000
_cell.angle_alpha   90.00
_cell.angle_beta   90.00
_cell.angle_gamma   90.00
#
_symmetry.space_group_name_H-M   'P 1'
#
loop_
_entity.id
_entity.type
_entity.pdbx_description
1 polymer ?
#
loop_
_entity_poly.entity_id
_entity_poly.type
_entity_poly.pdbx_seq_one_letter_code
_entity_poly.pdbx_strand_id
1 'polypeptide(L)'
;MKKFIFPLLTFIILIALTLMNSGDFLKNEDYRFGIENFVKPEYTGYPFTTVNNNLPYFDTDIDSVESFEDYAPLDSLGRCGVCVAVIGEDIMPDEERDAIGQVKPTGWHTSKYDFVEGKYLYNRCHLIGYQLTGENANERNLITGTRYLNTKGMLPFENMVAEYISETKNHVFYRVTPYYTKDNLLADGVLMEAYSIEDKGMGICFNVFCHNVQPGVMIDYATGQNDLDSGIEVNNGDEKEENFILNTSSKRIHKPDCPSADKIKEKNKKAFTGRITVLKNEGYKTCGECF
;
A
#
# COMPACT_ATOMS: atom_id res chain seq x y z
N MET A 1 61.86 1.59 55.82
CA MET A 1 61.45 1.94 54.44
C MET A 1 60.45 0.91 53.94
N LYS A 2 59.19 1.30 53.75
CA LYS A 2 58.29 0.86 52.66
C LYS A 2 56.94 1.56 52.88
N LYS A 3 56.68 2.53 52.00
CA LYS A 3 55.45 3.33 51.94
C LYS A 3 54.32 2.47 51.38
N PHE A 4 53.13 2.64 51.93
CA PHE A 4 51.87 2.25 51.30
C PHE A 4 51.70 2.98 49.97
N ILE A 5 51.45 2.25 48.88
CA ILE A 5 50.86 2.79 47.66
C ILE A 5 49.83 1.75 47.19
N PHE A 6 48.56 2.12 47.30
CA PHE A 6 47.42 1.46 46.65
C PHE A 6 47.63 1.47 45.13
N PRO A 7 47.44 0.37 44.40
CA PRO A 7 47.30 0.45 42.95
C PRO A 7 45.92 1.03 42.65
N LEU A 8 45.92 2.26 42.17
CA LEU A 8 44.76 2.95 41.60
C LEU A 8 44.27 2.14 40.39
N LEU A 9 43.05 1.60 40.49
CA LEU A 9 42.31 1.06 39.35
C LEU A 9 42.10 2.21 38.33
N THR A 10 42.89 2.24 37.26
CA THR A 10 42.50 2.97 36.05
C THR A 10 41.87 1.96 35.10
N PHE A 11 40.56 1.80 35.27
CA PHE A 11 39.68 1.11 34.34
C PHE A 11 39.50 2.05 33.14
N ILE A 12 40.39 1.95 32.14
CA ILE A 12 40.19 2.60 30.85
C ILE A 12 39.17 1.72 30.11
N ILE A 13 37.89 2.00 30.33
CA ILE A 13 36.85 1.54 29.39
C ILE A 13 37.06 2.37 28.14
N LEU A 14 37.73 1.77 27.16
CA LEU A 14 37.67 2.24 25.80
C LEU A 14 36.24 1.95 25.31
N ILE A 15 35.29 2.82 25.62
CA ILE A 15 34.01 2.83 24.93
C ILE A 15 34.36 3.30 23.52
N ALA A 16 34.61 2.34 22.64
CA ALA A 16 34.43 2.56 21.22
C ALA A 16 32.93 2.83 21.05
N LEU A 17 32.53 4.09 21.20
CA LEU A 17 31.34 4.59 20.53
C LEU A 17 31.67 4.46 19.04
N THR A 18 31.39 3.28 18.49
CA THR A 18 31.05 3.18 17.10
C THR A 18 29.83 4.07 16.94
N LEU A 19 30.08 5.30 16.50
CA LEU A 19 29.11 6.08 15.74
C LEU A 19 28.60 5.14 14.65
N MET A 20 27.44 4.53 14.90
CA MET A 20 26.66 3.96 13.82
C MET A 20 26.33 5.17 12.95
N ASN A 21 27.06 5.27 11.85
CA ASN A 21 26.75 6.21 10.80
C ASN A 21 25.29 5.94 10.42
N SER A 22 24.43 6.95 10.45
CA SER A 22 23.05 6.86 9.94
C SER A 22 23.00 6.33 8.49
N GLY A 23 24.11 6.41 7.76
CA GLY A 23 24.27 5.80 6.43
C GLY A 23 24.45 4.27 6.36
N ASP A 24 24.64 3.55 7.47
CA ASP A 24 24.79 2.08 7.45
C ASP A 24 23.45 1.33 7.57
N PHE A 25 22.38 1.97 8.09
CA PHE A 25 21.01 1.42 8.01
C PHE A 25 20.52 1.38 6.55
N LEU A 26 20.92 2.36 5.75
CA LEU A 26 20.52 2.54 4.35
C LEU A 26 21.28 1.64 3.35
N LYS A 27 22.20 0.79 3.81
CA LYS A 27 22.94 -0.18 2.98
C LYS A 27 22.44 -1.61 3.09
N ASN A 28 21.40 -1.88 3.87
CA ASN A 28 20.78 -3.19 3.84
C ASN A 28 20.05 -3.36 2.50
N GLU A 29 20.67 -4.12 1.59
CA GLU A 29 20.05 -4.61 0.36
C GLU A 29 18.77 -5.44 0.64
N ASP A 30 18.50 -5.80 1.90
CA ASP A 30 17.34 -6.57 2.34
C ASP A 30 15.98 -5.88 2.12
N TYR A 31 15.87 -4.55 2.13
CA TYR A 31 14.58 -3.87 1.84
C TYR A 31 14.18 -3.96 0.36
N ARG A 32 15.17 -4.19 -0.52
CA ARG A 32 15.03 -4.40 -1.96
C ARG A 32 14.94 -5.88 -2.32
N PHE A 33 15.11 -6.79 -1.36
CA PHE A 33 15.08 -8.22 -1.63
C PHE A 33 13.70 -8.64 -2.09
N GLY A 34 13.71 -9.25 -3.27
CA GLY A 34 12.56 -9.43 -4.11
C GLY A 34 11.48 -10.26 -3.43
N ILE A 35 10.27 -9.95 -3.85
CA ILE A 35 9.07 -10.78 -3.85
C ILE A 35 9.27 -12.16 -4.52
N GLU A 36 10.41 -12.84 -4.33
CA GLU A 36 10.77 -14.11 -4.98
C GLU A 36 9.75 -15.22 -4.72
N ASN A 37 9.01 -15.11 -3.62
CA ASN A 37 7.92 -16.02 -3.25
C ASN A 37 6.53 -15.38 -3.27
N PHE A 38 6.41 -14.13 -3.74
CA PHE A 38 5.10 -13.52 -3.89
C PHE A 38 4.39 -14.15 -5.08
N VAL A 39 3.24 -14.76 -4.78
CA VAL A 39 2.32 -15.21 -5.81
C VAL A 39 1.30 -14.12 -6.00
N LYS A 40 1.34 -13.46 -7.16
CA LYS A 40 0.34 -12.45 -7.54
C LYS A 40 -1.07 -13.03 -7.36
N PRO A 41 -1.96 -12.40 -6.58
CA PRO A 41 -3.34 -12.87 -6.49
C PRO A 41 -4.07 -12.67 -7.83
N GLU A 42 -5.01 -13.57 -8.11
CA GLU A 42 -5.91 -13.42 -9.27
C GLU A 42 -6.88 -12.25 -9.06
N TYR A 43 -7.22 -11.58 -10.14
CA TYR A 43 -8.23 -10.52 -10.09
C TYR A 43 -9.62 -11.14 -9.92
N THR A 44 -10.31 -10.75 -8.85
CA THR A 44 -11.62 -11.29 -8.47
C THR A 44 -12.77 -10.31 -8.66
N GLY A 45 -12.53 -9.20 -9.38
CA GLY A 45 -13.49 -8.11 -9.56
C GLY A 45 -13.30 -6.93 -8.60
N TYR A 46 -12.35 -7.01 -7.67
CA TYR A 46 -12.07 -5.98 -6.67
C TYR A 46 -10.75 -5.24 -6.93
N PRO A 47 -10.66 -3.94 -6.59
CA PRO A 47 -9.51 -3.11 -6.94
C PRO A 47 -8.21 -3.55 -6.26
N PHE A 48 -8.30 -4.26 -5.13
CA PHE A 48 -7.16 -4.79 -4.40
C PHE A 48 -7.47 -6.14 -3.77
N THR A 49 -6.43 -6.84 -3.32
CA THR A 49 -6.51 -8.09 -2.57
C THR A 49 -5.55 -8.05 -1.40
N THR A 50 -6.02 -8.33 -0.19
CA THR A 50 -5.15 -8.50 0.98
C THR A 50 -4.27 -9.73 0.81
N VAL A 51 -2.98 -9.60 1.09
CA VAL A 51 -1.99 -10.68 1.00
C VAL A 51 -1.26 -10.84 2.33
N ASN A 52 -0.60 -11.98 2.53
CA ASN A 52 0.17 -12.26 3.75
C ASN A 52 -0.59 -11.99 5.07
N ASN A 53 -1.88 -12.32 5.14
CA ASN A 53 -2.74 -11.99 6.28
C ASN A 53 -2.75 -10.49 6.67
N ASN A 54 -2.59 -9.61 5.69
CA ASN A 54 -2.46 -8.16 5.84
C ASN A 54 -1.19 -7.70 6.58
N LEU A 55 -0.19 -8.56 6.73
CA LEU A 55 1.07 -8.21 7.38
C LEU A 55 2.14 -7.90 6.33
N PRO A 56 2.93 -6.83 6.48
CA PRO A 56 4.07 -6.56 5.60
C PRO A 56 5.04 -7.75 5.50
N TYR A 57 5.75 -7.85 4.38
CA TYR A 57 6.84 -8.81 4.20
C TYR A 57 8.17 -8.32 4.76
N PHE A 58 8.34 -7.00 4.94
CA PHE A 58 9.52 -6.46 5.59
C PHE A 58 9.51 -6.72 7.10
N ASP A 59 10.68 -6.68 7.72
CA ASP A 59 10.79 -6.76 9.18
C ASP A 59 10.14 -5.54 9.83
N THR A 60 9.26 -5.79 10.80
CA THR A 60 8.54 -4.76 11.55
C THR A 60 9.31 -4.27 12.78
N ASP A 61 10.48 -4.84 13.08
CA ASP A 61 11.39 -4.35 14.13
C ASP A 61 12.18 -3.12 13.63
N ILE A 62 11.44 -2.04 13.39
CA ILE A 62 11.95 -0.77 12.85
C ILE A 62 12.08 0.22 14.00
N ASP A 63 13.31 0.56 14.39
CA ASP A 63 13.57 1.48 15.50
C ASP A 63 13.84 2.93 15.05
N SER A 64 14.06 3.16 13.75
CA SER A 64 14.34 4.48 13.20
C SER A 64 13.07 5.18 12.70
N VAL A 65 12.91 6.43 13.07
CA VAL A 65 11.85 7.35 12.59
C VAL A 65 12.41 8.49 11.75
N GLU A 66 13.66 8.38 11.29
CA GLU A 66 14.23 9.37 10.36
C GLU A 66 13.50 9.26 9.01
N SER A 67 12.77 10.31 8.64
CA SER A 67 12.06 10.37 7.36
C SER A 67 13.02 10.28 6.18
N PHE A 68 12.67 9.45 5.20
CA PHE A 68 13.45 9.31 3.97
C PHE A 68 12.59 8.81 2.82
N GLU A 69 13.12 8.95 1.61
CA GLU A 69 12.58 8.37 0.38
C GLU A 69 13.70 7.65 -0.38
N ASP A 70 13.43 6.44 -0.87
CA ASP A 70 14.30 5.68 -1.75
C ASP A 70 13.52 5.17 -2.96
N TYR A 71 13.98 5.58 -4.14
CA TYR A 71 13.40 5.23 -5.42
C TYR A 71 14.39 4.37 -6.21
N ALA A 72 14.08 3.09 -6.37
CA ALA A 72 14.96 2.18 -7.11
C ALA A 72 15.21 2.69 -8.54
N PRO A 73 16.41 2.45 -9.10
CA PRO A 73 16.67 2.72 -10.50
C PRO A 73 15.65 2.01 -11.40
N LEU A 74 15.38 2.61 -12.56
CA LEU A 74 14.63 1.93 -13.60
C LEU A 74 15.37 0.65 -14.03
N ASP A 75 14.62 -0.41 -14.33
CA ASP A 75 15.21 -1.64 -14.83
C ASP A 75 15.67 -1.53 -16.31
N SER A 76 16.18 -2.63 -16.88
CA SER A 76 16.68 -2.64 -18.27
C SER A 76 15.61 -2.38 -19.33
N LEU A 77 14.32 -2.46 -18.98
CA LEU A 77 13.18 -2.11 -19.84
C LEU A 77 12.65 -0.69 -19.56
N GLY A 78 13.29 0.06 -18.66
CA GLY A 78 12.90 1.40 -18.26
C GLY A 78 11.74 1.43 -17.26
N ARG A 79 11.42 0.30 -16.61
CA ARG A 79 10.28 0.17 -15.69
C ARG A 79 10.68 0.59 -14.28
N CYS A 80 9.75 1.18 -13.53
CA CYS A 80 9.99 1.54 -12.13
C CYS A 80 10.24 0.28 -11.29
N GLY A 81 11.19 0.38 -10.36
CA GLY A 81 11.44 -0.62 -9.32
C GLY A 81 10.68 -0.31 -8.03
N VAL A 82 11.11 -0.95 -6.94
CA VAL A 82 10.57 -0.72 -5.60
C VAL A 82 10.81 0.71 -5.12
N CYS A 83 9.81 1.28 -4.44
CA CYS A 83 9.91 2.55 -3.74
C CYS A 83 9.69 2.32 -2.25
N VAL A 84 10.54 2.93 -1.41
CA VAL A 84 10.49 2.81 0.05
C VAL A 84 10.52 4.21 0.65
N ALA A 85 9.76 4.44 1.73
CA ALA A 85 9.85 5.65 2.52
C ALA A 85 9.62 5.36 4.00
N VAL A 86 10.23 6.17 4.86
CA VAL A 86 9.69 6.44 6.20
C VAL A 86 9.03 7.80 6.10
N ILE A 87 7.72 7.82 6.29
CA ILE A 87 6.90 9.01 6.09
C ILE A 87 6.56 9.60 7.45
N GLY A 88 7.07 10.79 7.70
CA GLY A 88 6.64 11.69 8.77
C GLY A 88 6.01 12.96 8.21
N GLU A 89 5.45 13.79 9.09
CA GLU A 89 4.85 15.08 8.69
C GLU A 89 5.85 16.01 7.99
N ASP A 90 7.15 15.87 8.27
CA ASP A 90 8.22 16.74 7.76
C ASP A 90 8.51 16.59 6.26
N ILE A 91 8.12 15.47 5.64
CA ILE A 91 8.27 15.24 4.20
C ILE A 91 6.92 15.31 3.45
N MET A 92 5.81 15.50 4.15
CA MET A 92 4.51 15.70 3.50
C MET A 92 4.44 17.11 2.90
N PRO A 93 3.77 17.30 1.74
CA PRO A 93 3.74 18.60 1.08
C PRO A 93 2.76 19.58 1.73
N ASP A 94 3.19 20.84 1.81
CA ASP A 94 2.34 21.99 2.16
C ASP A 94 1.83 22.76 0.91
N GLU A 95 2.34 22.42 -0.27
CA GLU A 95 2.08 23.12 -1.53
C GLU A 95 1.14 22.32 -2.45
N GLU A 96 0.65 22.99 -3.50
CA GLU A 96 -0.07 22.29 -4.56
C GLU A 96 0.89 21.52 -5.46
N ARG A 97 0.42 20.36 -5.95
CA ARG A 97 1.19 19.50 -6.85
C ARG A 97 1.48 20.17 -8.19
N ASP A 98 2.72 20.01 -8.67
CA ASP A 98 3.13 20.48 -9.99
C ASP A 98 2.61 19.60 -11.14
N ALA A 99 2.67 20.14 -12.35
CA ALA A 99 2.37 19.38 -13.56
C ALA A 99 3.42 18.29 -13.80
N ILE A 100 2.94 17.05 -14.01
CA ILE A 100 3.79 15.89 -14.32
C ILE A 100 3.58 15.33 -15.74
N GLY A 101 2.88 16.09 -16.60
CA GLY A 101 2.47 15.66 -17.95
C GLY A 101 3.63 15.29 -18.89
N GLN A 102 4.83 15.75 -18.60
CA GLN A 102 6.06 15.47 -19.33
C GLN A 102 6.51 14.01 -19.21
N VAL A 103 6.24 13.36 -18.08
CA VAL A 103 6.66 11.98 -17.85
C VAL A 103 5.78 11.04 -18.66
N LYS A 104 6.37 10.07 -19.35
CA LYS A 104 5.65 9.01 -20.07
C LYS A 104 6.26 7.68 -19.66
N PRO A 105 5.68 7.00 -18.65
CA PRO A 105 6.19 5.70 -18.20
C PRO A 105 6.12 4.64 -19.31
N THR A 106 6.70 3.48 -19.05
CA THR A 106 6.66 2.34 -19.96
C THR A 106 5.23 1.97 -20.35
N GLY A 107 5.04 1.62 -21.64
CA GLY A 107 3.74 1.26 -22.21
C GLY A 107 2.68 2.37 -22.17
N TRP A 108 3.09 3.64 -22.09
CA TRP A 108 2.15 4.76 -22.07
C TRP A 108 1.36 4.90 -23.39
N HIS A 109 0.03 4.85 -23.30
CA HIS A 109 -0.89 5.20 -24.38
C HIS A 109 -1.89 6.25 -23.92
N THR A 110 -2.38 7.08 -24.85
CA THR A 110 -3.46 8.04 -24.54
C THR A 110 -4.78 7.49 -25.07
N SER A 111 -5.49 6.75 -24.23
CA SER A 111 -6.81 6.18 -24.54
C SER A 111 -7.92 6.83 -23.71
N LYS A 112 -9.13 6.91 -24.29
CA LYS A 112 -10.31 7.49 -23.63
C LYS A 112 -11.51 6.56 -23.70
N TYR A 113 -12.26 6.51 -22.59
CA TYR A 113 -13.50 5.76 -22.45
C TYR A 113 -14.52 6.59 -21.69
N ASP A 114 -15.76 6.70 -22.20
CA ASP A 114 -16.78 7.58 -21.59
C ASP A 114 -17.24 7.12 -20.21
N PHE A 115 -17.14 5.82 -19.89
CA PHE A 115 -17.48 5.26 -18.58
C PHE A 115 -16.35 5.37 -17.55
N VAL A 116 -15.15 5.80 -17.96
CA VAL A 116 -14.04 6.04 -17.03
C VAL A 116 -14.15 7.46 -16.49
N GLU A 117 -14.08 7.62 -15.18
CA GLU A 117 -14.09 8.94 -14.54
C GLU A 117 -12.92 9.79 -15.04
N GLY A 118 -13.18 11.01 -15.52
CA GLY A 118 -12.17 11.85 -16.17
C GLY A 118 -11.79 11.41 -17.59
N LYS A 119 -12.46 10.37 -18.13
CA LYS A 119 -12.37 9.79 -19.47
C LYS A 119 -11.04 9.13 -19.84
N TYR A 120 -9.92 9.48 -19.22
CA TYR A 120 -8.62 8.90 -19.55
C TYR A 120 -8.42 7.57 -18.82
N LEU A 121 -8.07 6.51 -19.57
CA LEU A 121 -7.77 5.20 -19.00
C LEU A 121 -6.55 5.25 -18.09
N TYR A 122 -5.42 5.73 -18.62
CA TYR A 122 -4.15 5.72 -17.90
C TYR A 122 -3.88 7.05 -17.20
N ASN A 123 -3.46 6.93 -15.95
CA ASN A 123 -2.85 7.98 -15.15
C ASN A 123 -1.34 7.71 -15.02
N ARG A 124 -0.61 8.79 -14.78
CA ARG A 124 0.77 8.70 -14.27
C ARG A 124 0.63 8.43 -12.78
N CYS A 125 0.57 7.13 -12.46
CA CYS A 125 0.28 6.66 -11.14
C CYS A 125 1.57 6.71 -10.33
N HIS A 126 1.54 7.48 -9.25
CA HIS A 126 2.61 7.51 -8.28
C HIS A 126 2.71 6.14 -7.57
N LEU A 127 3.93 5.65 -7.34
CA LEU A 127 4.13 4.48 -6.46
C LEU A 127 4.03 4.91 -5.01
N ILE A 128 4.66 6.02 -4.64
CA ILE A 128 4.41 6.74 -3.39
C ILE A 128 3.75 8.08 -3.74
N GLY A 129 2.50 8.24 -3.33
CA GLY A 129 1.65 9.38 -3.69
C GLY A 129 2.22 10.72 -3.25
N TYR A 130 2.03 11.76 -4.08
CA TYR A 130 2.45 13.15 -3.77
C TYR A 130 2.05 13.59 -2.37
N GLN A 131 0.83 13.27 -1.91
CA GLN A 131 0.35 13.66 -0.59
C GLN A 131 1.19 13.11 0.58
N LEU A 132 2.01 12.09 0.34
CA LEU A 132 2.83 11.44 1.35
C LEU A 132 4.25 12.01 1.40
N THR A 133 4.82 12.45 0.27
CA THR A 133 6.25 12.85 0.23
C THR A 133 6.54 14.12 -0.55
N GLY A 134 5.52 14.76 -1.11
CA GLY A 134 5.65 15.93 -1.97
C GLY A 134 6.28 15.65 -3.33
N GLU A 135 6.56 14.39 -3.67
CA GLU A 135 7.30 14.11 -4.90
C GLU A 135 6.47 14.26 -6.18
N ASN A 136 7.02 15.02 -7.12
CA ASN A 136 6.33 15.44 -8.34
C ASN A 136 6.67 14.52 -9.53
N ALA A 137 7.51 14.99 -10.45
CA ALA A 137 7.73 14.37 -11.75
C ALA A 137 8.91 13.39 -11.76
N ASN A 138 9.05 12.61 -10.69
CA ASN A 138 10.12 11.62 -10.58
C ASN A 138 9.81 10.40 -11.48
N GLU A 139 10.60 10.22 -12.54
CA GLU A 139 10.43 9.11 -13.50
C GLU A 139 10.57 7.71 -12.85
N ARG A 140 11.20 7.62 -11.67
CA ARG A 140 11.34 6.37 -10.89
C ARG A 140 10.17 6.09 -9.96
N ASN A 141 9.22 7.02 -9.84
CA ASN A 141 8.05 6.94 -8.98
C ASN A 141 6.74 6.95 -9.78
N LEU A 142 6.78 6.90 -11.12
CA LEU A 142 5.59 7.04 -11.96
C LEU A 142 5.45 5.87 -12.92
N ILE A 143 4.38 5.09 -12.76
CA ILE A 143 4.00 4.00 -13.66
C ILE A 143 2.78 4.35 -14.52
N THR A 144 2.60 3.64 -15.62
CA THR A 144 1.34 3.63 -16.38
C THR A 144 0.32 2.80 -15.58
N GLY A 145 -0.52 3.48 -14.79
CA GLY A 145 -1.59 2.86 -14.00
C GLY A 145 -2.97 3.23 -14.54
N THR A 146 -3.95 2.34 -14.45
CA THR A 146 -5.34 2.69 -14.78
C THR A 146 -5.91 3.72 -13.80
N ARG A 147 -6.95 4.45 -14.21
CA ARG A 147 -7.73 5.31 -13.32
C ARG A 147 -8.26 4.53 -12.12
N TYR A 148 -8.72 3.30 -12.35
CA TYR A 148 -9.23 2.43 -11.31
C TYR A 148 -8.16 2.00 -10.31
N LEU A 149 -6.95 1.62 -10.76
CA LEU A 149 -5.82 1.38 -9.85
C LEU A 149 -5.53 2.62 -9.02
N ASN A 150 -5.40 3.78 -9.67
CA ASN A 150 -5.02 5.03 -9.02
C ASN A 150 -6.03 5.45 -7.95
N THR A 151 -7.34 5.42 -8.23
CA THR A 151 -8.36 6.00 -7.32
C THR A 151 -9.11 4.98 -6.46
N LYS A 152 -9.21 3.72 -6.89
CA LYS A 152 -9.93 2.67 -6.15
C LYS A 152 -8.99 1.63 -5.55
N GLY A 153 -7.82 1.41 -6.17
CA GLY A 153 -6.78 0.52 -5.66
C GLY A 153 -5.94 1.20 -4.59
N MET A 154 -5.23 2.27 -4.94
CA MET A 154 -4.16 2.86 -4.10
C MET A 154 -4.67 3.96 -3.16
N LEU A 155 -5.41 4.94 -3.68
CA LEU A 155 -5.82 6.14 -2.94
C LEU A 155 -6.45 5.89 -1.56
N PRO A 156 -7.31 4.87 -1.35
CA PRO A 156 -7.85 4.61 -0.01
C PRO A 156 -6.77 4.32 1.05
N PHE A 157 -5.69 3.62 0.69
CA PHE A 157 -4.59 3.30 1.59
C PHE A 157 -3.67 4.50 1.81
N GLU A 158 -3.44 5.29 0.76
CA GLU A 158 -2.67 6.54 0.86
C GLU A 158 -3.36 7.53 1.81
N ASN A 159 -4.68 7.69 1.69
CA ASN A 159 -5.46 8.56 2.58
C ASN A 159 -5.41 8.08 4.03
N MET A 160 -5.49 6.77 4.25
CA MET A 160 -5.41 6.18 5.59
C MET A 160 -4.06 6.47 6.26
N VAL A 161 -2.95 6.40 5.50
CA VAL A 161 -1.61 6.74 5.99
C VAL A 161 -1.49 8.24 6.27
N ALA A 162 -1.95 9.09 5.34
CA ALA A 162 -1.90 10.54 5.49
C ALA A 162 -2.71 11.02 6.71
N GLU A 163 -3.92 10.48 6.91
CA GLU A 163 -4.78 10.79 8.06
C GLU A 163 -4.10 10.37 9.37
N TYR A 164 -3.54 9.16 9.43
CA TYR A 164 -2.81 8.68 10.60
C TYR A 164 -1.65 9.61 10.99
N ILE A 165 -0.80 9.98 10.02
CA ILE A 165 0.35 10.86 10.27
C ILE A 165 -0.14 12.24 10.72
N SER A 166 -1.17 12.79 10.07
CA SER A 166 -1.76 14.07 10.43
C SER A 166 -2.31 14.10 11.87
N GLU A 167 -2.99 13.04 12.30
CA GLU A 167 -3.61 12.94 13.63
C GLU A 167 -2.60 12.68 14.75
N THR A 168 -1.61 11.84 14.49
CA THR A 168 -0.72 11.31 15.55
C THR A 168 0.65 11.97 15.58
N LYS A 169 1.10 12.53 14.45
CA LYS A 169 2.47 12.99 14.20
C LYS A 169 3.51 11.87 14.26
N ASN A 170 3.06 10.62 14.17
CA ASN A 170 3.93 9.44 14.09
C ASN A 170 4.42 9.20 12.65
N HIS A 171 5.28 8.19 12.50
CA HIS A 171 5.88 7.81 11.24
C HIS A 171 5.34 6.48 10.73
N VAL A 172 5.31 6.33 9.41
CA VAL A 172 4.91 5.10 8.73
C VAL A 172 6.04 4.63 7.82
N PHE A 173 6.53 3.42 8.06
CA PHE A 173 7.36 2.73 7.08
C PHE A 173 6.47 2.23 5.95
N TYR A 174 6.78 2.63 4.73
CA TYR A 174 5.94 2.46 3.56
C TYR A 174 6.75 1.90 2.39
N ARG A 175 6.23 0.86 1.74
CA ARG A 175 6.88 0.24 0.59
C ARG A 175 5.87 -0.07 -0.50
N VAL A 176 6.19 0.31 -1.73
CA VAL A 176 5.39 0.00 -2.91
C VAL A 176 6.26 -0.68 -3.97
N THR A 177 5.88 -1.91 -4.32
CA THR A 177 6.60 -2.74 -5.28
C THR A 177 5.73 -3.01 -6.50
N PRO A 178 6.04 -2.45 -7.68
CA PRO A 178 5.33 -2.81 -8.91
C PRO A 178 5.64 -4.26 -9.30
N TYR A 179 4.60 -5.01 -9.67
CA TYR A 179 4.73 -6.39 -10.14
C TYR A 179 4.57 -6.46 -11.66
N TYR A 180 5.53 -7.04 -12.36
CA TYR A 180 5.47 -7.26 -13.80
C TYR A 180 5.54 -8.74 -14.14
N THR A 181 4.59 -9.22 -14.93
CA THR A 181 4.70 -10.54 -15.54
C THR A 181 5.73 -10.51 -16.66
N LYS A 182 6.87 -11.16 -16.46
CA LYS A 182 7.97 -11.25 -17.44
C LYS A 182 8.41 -9.85 -17.91
N ASP A 183 8.48 -9.64 -19.23
CA ASP A 183 8.95 -8.42 -19.88
C ASP A 183 7.81 -7.41 -20.14
N ASN A 184 6.65 -7.57 -19.50
CA ASN A 184 5.55 -6.64 -19.67
C ASN A 184 5.96 -5.21 -19.31
N LEU A 185 5.58 -4.25 -20.15
CA LEU A 185 5.88 -2.83 -19.94
C LEU A 185 4.95 -2.19 -18.89
N LEU A 186 3.74 -2.72 -18.72
CA LEU A 186 2.84 -2.32 -17.64
C LEU A 186 2.98 -3.30 -16.47
N ALA A 187 2.94 -2.76 -15.25
CA ALA A 187 2.78 -3.58 -14.07
C ALA A 187 1.38 -4.22 -14.10
N ASP A 188 1.28 -5.48 -13.70
CA ASP A 188 0.00 -6.15 -13.41
C ASP A 188 -0.74 -5.47 -12.24
N GLY A 189 0.00 -4.78 -11.39
CA GLY A 189 -0.46 -4.15 -10.16
C GLY A 189 0.72 -3.73 -9.30
N VAL A 190 0.43 -3.24 -8.10
CA VAL A 190 1.44 -2.86 -7.12
C VAL A 190 1.15 -3.55 -5.79
N LEU A 191 2.19 -4.05 -5.14
CA LEU A 191 2.15 -4.50 -3.75
C LEU A 191 2.42 -3.28 -2.87
N MET A 192 1.44 -2.90 -2.04
CA MET A 192 1.55 -1.79 -1.09
C MET A 192 1.60 -2.35 0.33
N GLU A 193 2.60 -1.92 1.08
CA GLU A 193 2.88 -2.37 2.44
C GLU A 193 3.12 -1.15 3.32
N ALA A 194 2.52 -1.14 4.52
CA ALA A 194 2.74 -0.06 5.47
C ALA A 194 2.69 -0.55 6.92
N TYR A 195 3.49 0.10 7.77
CA TYR A 195 3.58 -0.17 9.20
C TYR A 195 3.86 1.13 9.97
N SER A 196 3.01 1.48 10.93
CA SER A 196 3.27 2.61 11.84
C SER A 196 4.30 2.25 12.89
N ILE A 197 5.33 3.09 13.04
CA ILE A 197 6.56 2.73 13.77
C ILE A 197 6.36 2.86 15.28
N GLU A 198 5.96 4.04 15.75
CA GLU A 198 5.90 4.38 17.18
C GLU A 198 4.87 3.55 17.96
N ASP A 199 3.75 3.22 17.31
CA ASP A 199 2.68 2.42 17.91
C ASP A 199 2.74 0.93 17.55
N LYS A 200 3.82 0.49 16.89
CA LYS A 200 4.07 -0.91 16.53
C LYS A 200 2.93 -1.51 15.70
N GLY A 201 2.49 -0.77 14.68
CA GLY A 201 1.47 -1.19 13.74
C GLY A 201 0.05 -1.21 14.30
N MET A 202 -0.20 -0.57 15.45
CA MET A 202 -1.55 -0.47 16.01
C MET A 202 -2.45 0.44 15.18
N GLY A 203 -1.89 1.52 14.62
CA GLY A 203 -2.62 2.46 13.75
C GLY A 203 -2.63 2.02 12.29
N ILE A 204 -1.44 1.80 11.71
CA ILE A 204 -1.27 1.39 10.32
C ILE A 204 -0.53 0.05 10.29
N CYS A 205 -1.19 -0.97 9.74
CA CYS A 205 -0.56 -2.23 9.38
C CYS A 205 -1.35 -2.86 8.24
N PHE A 206 -0.77 -2.88 7.04
CA PHE A 206 -1.40 -3.54 5.90
C PHE A 206 -0.41 -4.10 4.89
N ASN A 207 -0.90 -5.06 4.12
CA ASN A 207 -0.22 -5.61 2.95
C ASN A 207 -1.26 -6.01 1.90
N VAL A 208 -1.31 -5.25 0.80
CA VAL A 208 -2.33 -5.36 -0.23
C VAL A 208 -1.72 -5.33 -1.62
N PHE A 209 -2.26 -6.15 -2.52
CA PHE A 209 -1.96 -6.07 -3.95
C PHE A 209 -3.07 -5.32 -4.67
N CYS A 210 -2.75 -4.15 -5.23
CA CYS A 210 -3.66 -3.30 -5.97
C CYS A 210 -3.55 -3.62 -7.47
N HIS A 211 -4.65 -4.03 -8.09
CA HIS A 211 -4.67 -4.55 -9.46
C HIS A 211 -4.66 -3.42 -10.49
N ASN A 212 -3.76 -3.48 -11.48
CA ASN A 212 -3.70 -2.51 -12.59
C ASN A 212 -4.71 -2.84 -13.71
N VAL A 213 -5.98 -2.89 -13.33
CA VAL A 213 -7.10 -3.25 -14.20
C VAL A 213 -8.05 -2.08 -14.34
N GLN A 214 -8.91 -2.09 -15.37
CA GLN A 214 -10.02 -1.15 -15.48
C GLN A 214 -11.26 -1.95 -15.87
N PRO A 215 -12.31 -2.00 -15.03
CA PRO A 215 -13.57 -2.64 -15.41
C PRO A 215 -14.08 -2.12 -16.75
N GLY A 216 -14.42 -3.04 -17.67
CA GLY A 216 -14.87 -2.74 -19.03
C GLY A 216 -13.76 -2.52 -20.07
N VAL A 217 -12.47 -2.71 -19.70
CA VAL A 217 -11.33 -2.54 -20.60
C VAL A 217 -10.39 -3.75 -20.51
N MET A 218 -10.07 -4.33 -21.66
CA MET A 218 -8.98 -5.30 -21.79
C MET A 218 -7.67 -4.57 -22.02
N ILE A 219 -6.61 -5.00 -21.33
CA ILE A 219 -5.27 -4.39 -21.41
C ILE A 219 -4.27 -5.45 -21.86
N ASP A 220 -3.52 -5.14 -22.90
CA ASP A 220 -2.28 -5.83 -23.24
C ASP A 220 -1.14 -5.25 -22.40
N TYR A 221 -0.76 -5.94 -21.33
CA TYR A 221 0.29 -5.50 -20.42
C TYR A 221 1.68 -5.49 -21.05
N ALA A 222 1.90 -6.24 -22.15
CA ALA A 222 3.18 -6.23 -22.84
C ALA A 222 3.45 -4.88 -23.51
N THR A 223 2.41 -4.23 -24.03
CA THR A 223 2.54 -3.02 -24.86
C THR A 223 1.85 -1.79 -24.28
N GLY A 224 0.89 -1.97 -23.37
CA GLY A 224 -0.06 -0.96 -22.90
C GLY A 224 -1.25 -0.71 -23.84
N GLN A 225 -1.36 -1.46 -24.93
CA GLN A 225 -2.52 -1.35 -25.81
C GLN A 225 -3.79 -1.83 -25.09
N ASN A 226 -4.93 -1.28 -25.44
CA ASN A 226 -6.19 -1.53 -24.76
C ASN A 226 -7.36 -1.48 -25.74
N ASP A 227 -8.42 -2.21 -25.38
CA ASP A 227 -9.68 -2.24 -26.12
C ASP A 227 -10.86 -2.39 -25.15
N LEU A 228 -12.07 -2.10 -25.62
CA LEU A 228 -13.29 -2.38 -24.89
C LEU A 228 -13.38 -3.88 -24.57
N ASP A 229 -13.67 -4.20 -23.32
CA ASP A 229 -14.00 -5.58 -22.96
C ASP A 229 -15.43 -5.90 -23.39
N SER A 230 -15.57 -6.42 -24.60
CA SER A 230 -16.87 -6.84 -25.17
C SER A 230 -17.51 -8.05 -24.46
N GLY A 231 -16.88 -8.62 -23.42
CA GLY A 231 -17.36 -9.79 -22.68
C GLY A 231 -17.88 -9.52 -21.27
N ILE A 232 -17.79 -8.29 -20.75
CA ILE A 232 -18.18 -7.95 -19.37
C ILE A 232 -19.31 -6.91 -19.38
N GLU A 233 -20.48 -7.30 -18.86
CA GLU A 233 -21.48 -6.32 -18.42
C GLU A 233 -20.81 -5.40 -17.40
N VAL A 234 -20.81 -4.11 -17.68
CA VAL A 234 -20.27 -3.06 -16.81
C VAL A 234 -21.08 -3.05 -15.50
N ASN A 235 -20.71 -3.93 -14.58
CA ASN A 235 -21.02 -3.73 -13.17
C ASN A 235 -20.10 -2.58 -12.74
N ASN A 236 -20.59 -1.35 -12.93
CA ASN A 236 -20.05 -0.20 -12.24
C ASN A 236 -19.88 -0.62 -10.78
N GLY A 237 -18.63 -0.78 -10.34
CA GLY A 237 -18.25 -1.29 -9.02
C GLY A 237 -18.61 -0.36 -7.87
N ASP A 238 -19.76 0.30 -7.96
CA ASP A 238 -20.44 0.97 -6.87
C ASP A 238 -21.35 -0.06 -6.19
N GLU A 239 -20.77 -1.01 -5.46
CA GLU A 239 -21.53 -1.67 -4.40
C GLU A 239 -22.01 -0.58 -3.44
N LYS A 240 -23.33 -0.42 -3.34
CA LYS A 240 -23.95 0.56 -2.47
C LYS A 240 -23.56 0.29 -1.03
N GLU A 241 -23.32 1.37 -0.28
CA GLU A 241 -23.19 1.26 1.17
C GLU A 241 -24.52 0.80 1.76
N GLU A 242 -24.44 -0.22 2.60
CA GLU A 242 -25.58 -0.85 3.24
C GLU A 242 -25.31 -1.01 4.74
N ASN A 243 -26.39 -1.19 5.50
CA ASN A 243 -26.29 -1.49 6.91
C ASN A 243 -26.19 -3.01 7.10
N PHE A 244 -25.24 -3.44 7.92
CA PHE A 244 -24.99 -4.83 8.28
C PHE A 244 -24.92 -5.01 9.80
N ILE A 245 -25.20 -6.23 10.25
CA ILE A 245 -24.94 -6.69 11.61
C ILE A 245 -23.85 -7.76 11.53
N LEU A 246 -22.76 -7.55 12.25
CA LEU A 246 -21.62 -8.45 12.29
C LEU A 246 -21.69 -9.33 13.52
N ASN A 247 -21.41 -10.62 13.33
CA ASN A 247 -21.00 -11.49 14.42
C ASN A 247 -19.46 -11.55 14.44
N THR A 248 -18.84 -10.82 15.36
CA THR A 248 -17.38 -10.70 15.45
C THR A 248 -16.71 -12.01 15.87
N SER A 249 -17.44 -12.90 16.57
CA SER A 249 -16.90 -14.20 17.00
C SER A 249 -16.88 -15.26 15.91
N SER A 250 -17.92 -15.30 15.06
CA SER A 250 -18.01 -16.27 13.96
C SER A 250 -17.57 -15.70 12.61
N LYS A 251 -17.20 -14.41 12.58
CA LYS A 251 -16.87 -13.66 11.36
C LYS A 251 -18.00 -13.78 10.32
N ARG A 252 -19.25 -13.56 10.73
CA ARG A 252 -20.43 -13.60 9.83
C ARG A 252 -21.05 -12.21 9.62
N ILE A 253 -21.48 -11.96 8.40
CA ILE A 253 -22.21 -10.75 7.98
C ILE A 253 -23.70 -11.08 7.90
N HIS A 254 -24.54 -10.27 8.54
CA HIS A 254 -25.99 -10.38 8.51
C HIS A 254 -26.62 -9.08 8.00
N LYS A 255 -27.77 -9.16 7.35
CA LYS A 255 -28.64 -8.00 7.11
C LYS A 255 -29.34 -7.59 8.43
N PRO A 256 -29.78 -6.32 8.58
CA PRO A 256 -30.38 -5.85 9.83
C PRO A 256 -31.68 -6.58 10.21
N ASP A 257 -32.39 -7.13 9.23
CA ASP A 257 -33.63 -7.89 9.34
C ASP A 257 -33.43 -9.42 9.42
N CYS A 258 -32.17 -9.88 9.47
CA CYS A 258 -31.87 -11.31 9.53
C CYS A 258 -32.28 -11.93 10.88
N PRO A 259 -33.14 -12.97 10.91
CA PRO A 259 -33.54 -13.63 12.16
C PRO A 259 -32.38 -14.25 12.95
N SER A 260 -31.31 -14.65 12.26
CA SER A 260 -30.09 -15.14 12.91
C SER A 260 -29.27 -14.03 13.58
N ALA A 261 -29.45 -12.76 13.19
CA ALA A 261 -28.79 -11.62 13.82
C ALA A 261 -29.32 -11.35 15.24
N ASP A 262 -30.58 -11.70 15.52
CA ASP A 262 -31.20 -11.57 16.84
C ASP A 262 -30.66 -12.57 17.86
N LYS A 263 -30.08 -13.67 17.37
CA LYS A 263 -29.49 -14.73 18.21
C LYS A 263 -28.02 -14.46 18.56
N ILE A 264 -27.42 -13.39 18.02
CA ILE A 264 -26.03 -13.03 18.31
C ILE A 264 -25.96 -12.49 19.75
N LYS A 265 -25.00 -12.99 20.53
CA LYS A 265 -24.73 -12.44 21.87
C LYS A 265 -24.28 -10.99 21.75
N GLU A 266 -24.81 -10.10 22.59
CA GLU A 266 -24.55 -8.65 22.51
C GLU A 266 -23.07 -8.29 22.42
N LYS A 267 -22.22 -8.93 23.23
CA LYS A 267 -20.75 -8.74 23.22
C LYS A 267 -20.06 -9.06 21.87
N ASN A 268 -20.73 -9.81 20.99
CA ASN A 268 -20.23 -10.23 19.68
C ASN A 268 -20.99 -9.56 18.53
N LYS A 269 -21.97 -8.70 18.82
CA LYS A 269 -22.83 -8.05 17.83
C LYS A 269 -22.29 -6.64 17.56
N LYS A 270 -21.98 -6.33 16.31
CA LYS A 270 -21.50 -4.99 15.90
C LYS A 270 -22.30 -4.51 14.69
N ALA A 271 -22.86 -3.30 14.77
CA ALA A 271 -23.45 -2.65 13.60
C ALA A 271 -22.33 -2.10 12.69
N PHE A 272 -22.51 -2.21 11.38
CA PHE A 272 -21.58 -1.68 10.40
C PHE A 272 -22.36 -1.09 9.24
N THR A 273 -22.08 0.17 8.90
CA THR A 273 -22.60 0.81 7.70
C THR A 273 -21.43 0.97 6.74
N GLY A 274 -21.55 0.45 5.54
CA GLY A 274 -20.50 0.51 4.55
C GLY A 274 -20.66 -0.57 3.50
N ARG A 275 -19.59 -0.88 2.79
CA ARG A 275 -19.63 -1.86 1.70
C ARG A 275 -19.42 -3.26 2.25
N ILE A 276 -20.21 -4.23 1.78
CA ILE A 276 -20.11 -5.64 2.19
C ILE A 276 -18.72 -6.23 1.88
N THR A 277 -18.04 -5.67 0.89
CA THR A 277 -16.67 -5.98 0.47
C THR A 277 -15.63 -5.67 1.53
N VAL A 278 -15.74 -4.56 2.27
CA VAL A 278 -14.84 -4.26 3.40
C VAL A 278 -14.85 -5.42 4.39
N LEU A 279 -16.04 -5.90 4.72
CA LEU A 279 -16.23 -7.01 5.64
C LEU A 279 -15.68 -8.34 5.09
N LYS A 280 -15.91 -8.63 3.80
CA LYS A 280 -15.35 -9.83 3.15
C LYS A 280 -13.82 -9.84 3.17
N ASN A 281 -13.20 -8.68 2.94
CA ASN A 281 -11.74 -8.52 2.99
C ASN A 281 -11.19 -8.67 4.43
N GLU A 282 -11.93 -8.25 5.44
CA GLU A 282 -11.63 -8.50 6.87
C GLU A 282 -11.87 -9.97 7.31
N GLY A 283 -12.11 -10.86 6.35
CA GLY A 283 -12.32 -12.29 6.56
C GLY A 283 -13.73 -12.65 7.02
N TYR A 284 -14.69 -11.73 6.98
CA TYR A 284 -16.09 -12.06 7.24
C TYR A 284 -16.73 -12.79 6.05
N LYS A 285 -17.66 -13.67 6.36
CA LYS A 285 -18.43 -14.42 5.36
C LYS A 285 -19.91 -14.10 5.54
N THR A 286 -20.67 -14.08 4.45
CA THR A 286 -22.12 -13.87 4.54
C THR A 286 -22.82 -14.98 5.32
N CYS A 287 -23.89 -14.61 6.02
CA CYS A 287 -24.83 -15.56 6.61
C CYS A 287 -25.72 -16.14 5.50
N GLY A 288 -25.77 -17.47 5.36
CA GLY A 288 -26.55 -18.13 4.32
C GLY A 288 -28.08 -18.09 4.50
N GLU A 289 -28.59 -17.41 5.53
CA GLU A 289 -30.04 -17.18 5.69
C GLU A 289 -30.50 -15.83 5.12
N CYS A 290 -29.64 -14.81 5.05
CA CYS A 290 -30.02 -13.46 4.60
C CYS A 290 -29.28 -12.98 3.34
N PHE A 291 -28.37 -13.79 2.82
CA PHE A 291 -27.64 -13.61 1.56
C PHE A 291 -27.69 -14.92 0.77
#